data_AF-L1ISL5-F1
#
_entry.id   AF-L1ISL5-F1
#
_cell.length_a   1.000
_cell.length_b   1.000
_cell.length_c   1.000
_cell.angle_alpha   90.00
_cell.angle_beta   90.00
_cell.angle_gamma   90.00
#
_symmetry.space_group_name_H-M   'P 1'
#
loop_
_entity.id
_entity.type
_entity.pdbx_description
1 polymer ?
#
loop_
_entity_poly.entity_id
_entity_poly.type
_entity_poly.pdbx_seq_one_letter_code
_entity_poly.pdbx_strand_id
1 'polypeptide(L)'
;RVPGCISNVRVSVASKEDESGSLRVSLDGDADARVARGMLALLVKGLGGLTAQEVLSTRSDDIIQAANLKSLLPTGRNDGL
;
A
#
# COMPACT_ATOMS: atom_id res chain seq x y z
N ARG A 1 -10.88 6.46 -4.93
CA ARG A 1 -10.54 5.49 -6.00
C ARG A 1 -9.11 5.79 -6.41
N VAL A 2 -8.24 4.79 -6.47
CA VAL A 2 -6.84 5.00 -6.84
C VAL A 2 -6.75 5.16 -8.37
N PRO A 3 -6.26 6.29 -8.89
CA PRO A 3 -6.01 6.46 -10.33
C PRO A 3 -4.87 5.54 -10.79
N GLY A 4 -4.92 5.06 -12.03
CA GLY A 4 -3.91 4.14 -12.59
C GLY A 4 -4.21 2.65 -12.36
N CYS A 5 -5.08 2.30 -11.41
CA CYS A 5 -5.59 0.94 -11.29
C CYS A 5 -6.69 0.66 -12.34
N ILE A 6 -6.50 -0.38 -13.16
CA ILE A 6 -7.56 -0.94 -14.02
C ILE A 6 -8.74 -1.44 -13.16
N SER A 7 -8.42 -2.02 -12.01
CA SER A 7 -9.34 -2.50 -10.97
C SER A 7 -9.85 -1.36 -10.08
N ASN A 8 -11.04 -1.49 -9.52
CA ASN A 8 -11.59 -0.51 -8.59
C ASN A 8 -10.94 -0.67 -7.20
N VAL A 9 -9.87 0.11 -6.97
CA VAL A 9 -9.14 0.12 -5.70
C VAL A 9 -9.54 1.34 -4.86
N ARG A 10 -9.79 1.11 -3.57
CA ARG A 10 -10.07 2.13 -2.56
C ARG A 10 -9.11 1.96 -1.39
N VAL A 11 -8.49 3.05 -0.97
CA VAL A 11 -7.59 3.10 0.17
C VAL A 11 -8.01 4.26 1.06
N SER A 12 -8.04 4.01 2.35
CA SER A 12 -8.32 4.96 3.42
C SER A 12 -7.10 5.03 4.33
N VAL A 13 -6.70 6.24 4.68
CA VAL A 13 -5.55 6.48 5.55
C VAL A 13 -6.03 7.26 6.76
N ALA A 14 -5.70 6.78 7.95
CA ALA A 14 -5.97 7.44 9.22
C ALA A 14 -4.68 7.51 10.03
N SER A 15 -4.57 8.49 10.91
CA SER A 15 -3.53 8.53 11.93
C SER A 15 -4.07 7.98 13.25
N LYS A 16 -3.28 7.15 13.92
CA LYS A 16 -3.52 6.68 15.28
C LYS A 16 -2.31 6.97 16.13
N GLU A 17 -2.56 7.43 17.36
CA GLU A 17 -1.51 7.51 18.36
C GLU A 17 -1.23 6.11 18.92
N ASP A 18 0.05 5.76 18.99
CA ASP A 18 0.54 4.52 19.59
C ASP A 18 0.74 4.69 21.11
N GLU A 19 0.96 3.60 21.85
CA GLU A 19 1.18 3.65 23.30
C GLU A 19 2.36 4.54 23.74
N SER A 20 3.30 4.81 22.82
CA SER A 20 4.43 5.72 23.05
C SER A 20 4.11 7.21 22.76
N GLY A 21 2.85 7.57 22.48
CA GLY A 21 2.44 8.94 22.11
C GLY A 21 2.86 9.35 20.69
N SER A 22 3.30 8.39 19.86
CA SER A 22 3.76 8.65 18.49
C SER A 22 2.64 8.45 17.49
N LEU A 23 2.50 9.38 16.54
CA LEU A 23 1.47 9.33 15.50
C LEU A 23 1.87 8.34 14.39
N ARG A 24 1.18 7.21 14.31
CA ARG A 24 1.37 6.16 13.31
C ARG A 24 0.25 6.16 12.28
N VAL A 25 0.57 5.73 11.08
CA VAL A 25 -0.37 5.61 9.97
C VAL A 25 -1.09 4.26 10.05
N SER A 26 -2.40 4.29 9.94
CA SER A 26 -3.27 3.13 9.77
C SER A 26 -3.85 3.19 8.36
N LEU A 27 -3.63 2.13 7.58
CA LEU A 27 -4.19 2.00 6.23
C LEU A 27 -5.27 0.93 6.23
N ASP A 28 -6.33 1.17 5.47
CA ASP A 28 -7.37 0.20 5.17
C ASP A 28 -7.78 0.33 3.70
N GLY A 29 -8.36 -0.71 3.12
CA GLY A 29 -8.86 -0.60 1.77
C GLY A 29 -9.41 -1.89 1.20
N ASP A 30 -9.99 -1.77 0.00
CA ASP A 30 -10.57 -2.88 -0.72
C ASP A 30 -10.34 -2.75 -2.25
N ALA A 31 -10.39 -3.88 -2.94
CA ALA A 31 -10.27 -3.94 -4.39
C ALA A 31 -11.16 -5.04 -5.00
N ASP A 32 -11.76 -4.77 -6.16
CA ASP A 32 -12.60 -5.76 -6.86
C ASP A 32 -11.81 -7.00 -7.33
N ALA A 33 -10.61 -6.81 -7.89
CA ALA A 33 -9.75 -7.90 -8.34
C ALA A 33 -8.97 -8.58 -7.19
N ARG A 34 -8.95 -9.92 -7.22
CA ARG A 34 -8.26 -10.75 -6.21
C ARG A 34 -6.77 -10.43 -6.08
N VAL A 35 -6.08 -10.20 -7.21
CA VAL A 35 -4.65 -9.85 -7.22
C VAL A 35 -4.42 -8.46 -6.61
N ALA A 36 -5.26 -7.49 -6.96
CA ALA A 36 -5.22 -6.14 -6.39
C ALA A 36 -5.48 -6.14 -4.88
N ARG A 37 -6.43 -6.97 -4.41
CA ARG A 37 -6.67 -7.18 -2.97
C ARG A 37 -5.45 -7.75 -2.26
N GLY A 38 -4.77 -8.72 -2.86
CA GLY A 38 -3.53 -9.28 -2.32
C GLY A 38 -2.42 -8.24 -2.18
N MET A 39 -2.21 -7.43 -3.21
CA MET A 39 -1.22 -6.34 -3.18
C MET A 39 -1.58 -5.26 -2.15
N LEU A 40 -2.84 -4.86 -2.10
CA LEU A 40 -3.32 -3.90 -1.12
C LEU A 40 -3.10 -4.41 0.31
N ALA A 41 -3.38 -5.69 0.58
CA ALA A 41 -3.12 -6.29 1.88
C ALA A 41 -1.62 -6.30 2.24
N LEU A 42 -0.73 -6.51 1.26
CA LEU A 42 0.72 -6.40 1.47
C LEU A 42 1.13 -4.97 1.83
N LEU A 43 0.60 -3.98 1.10
CA LEU A 43 0.86 -2.56 1.38
C LEU A 43 0.36 -2.13 2.76
N VAL A 44 -0.88 -2.51 3.10
CA VAL A 44 -1.47 -2.22 4.42
C VAL A 44 -0.63 -2.82 5.54
N LYS A 45 -0.15 -4.06 5.38
CA LYS A 45 0.71 -4.71 6.39
C LYS A 45 2.13 -4.14 6.44
N GLY A 46 2.69 -3.73 5.31
CA GLY A 46 4.06 -3.21 5.23
C GLY A 46 4.19 -1.75 5.65
N LEU A 47 3.15 -0.95 5.44
CA LEU A 47 3.15 0.48 5.74
C LEU A 47 2.35 0.84 7.01
N GLY A 48 1.46 -0.05 7.45
CA GLY A 48 0.71 0.13 8.68
C GLY A 48 1.64 0.16 9.90
N GLY A 49 1.47 1.16 10.75
CA GLY A 49 2.27 1.33 11.97
C GLY A 49 3.57 2.14 11.77
N LEU A 50 3.88 2.56 10.55
CA LEU A 50 4.94 3.53 10.28
C LEU A 50 4.46 4.95 10.61
N THR A 51 5.38 5.86 10.90
CA THR A 51 5.10 7.29 10.95
C THR A 51 4.90 7.85 9.54
N ALA A 52 4.23 9.00 9.42
CA ALA A 52 4.03 9.64 8.13
C ALA A 52 5.36 9.93 7.40
N GLN A 53 6.42 10.25 8.16
CA GLN A 53 7.73 10.54 7.60
C GLN A 53 8.42 9.27 7.06
N GLU A 54 8.29 8.14 7.75
CA GLU A 54 8.81 6.86 7.28
C GLU A 54 8.09 6.39 6.00
N VAL A 55 6.76 6.56 5.96
CA VAL A 55 5.96 6.25 4.76
C VAL A 55 6.43 7.10 3.57
N LEU A 56 6.64 8.41 3.77
CA LEU A 56 7.14 9.31 2.71
C LEU A 56 8.57 8.99 2.27
N SER A 57 9.41 8.46 3.17
CA SER A 57 10.77 8.03 2.82
C SER A 57 10.82 6.68 2.11
N THR A 58 9.74 5.90 2.19
CA THR A 58 9.66 4.57 1.57
C THR A 58 9.45 4.74 0.06
N ARG A 59 10.38 4.25 -0.75
CA ARG A 59 10.23 4.29 -2.21
C ARG A 59 9.38 3.11 -2.66
N SER A 60 8.47 3.36 -3.60
CA SER A 60 7.61 2.33 -4.19
C SER A 60 8.42 1.18 -4.83
N ASP A 61 9.57 1.47 -5.42
CA ASP A 61 10.50 0.46 -5.94
C ASP A 61 10.98 -0.54 -4.87
N ASP A 62 11.24 -0.07 -3.65
CA ASP A 62 11.74 -0.92 -2.56
C ASP A 62 10.66 -1.93 -2.14
N ILE A 63 9.39 -1.50 -2.09
CA ILE A 63 8.26 -2.36 -1.78
C ILE A 63 8.05 -3.40 -2.90
N ILE A 64 8.09 -2.96 -4.16
CA ILE A 64 7.91 -3.82 -5.33
C ILE A 64 9.00 -4.90 -5.39
N GLN A 65 10.25 -4.52 -5.08
CA GLN A 65 11.37 -5.44 -5.06
C GLN A 65 11.31 -6.39 -3.87
N ALA A 66 11.06 -5.89 -2.65
CA ALA A 66 11.01 -6.70 -1.43
C ALA A 66 9.88 -7.74 -1.48
N ALA A 67 8.73 -7.40 -2.07
CA ALA A 67 7.61 -8.31 -2.24
C ALA A 67 7.70 -9.17 -3.52
N ASN A 68 8.79 -9.08 -4.29
CA ASN A 68 9.02 -9.75 -5.58
C ASN A 68 7.84 -9.61 -6.56
N LEU A 69 7.15 -8.46 -6.50
CA LEU A 69 5.91 -8.20 -7.22
C LEU A 69 6.12 -8.01 -8.73
N LYS A 70 7.35 -7.68 -9.17
CA LYS A 70 7.68 -7.53 -10.60
C LYS A 70 7.34 -8.76 -11.43
N SER A 71 7.47 -9.96 -10.86
CA SER A 71 7.15 -11.22 -11.54
C SER A 71 5.65 -11.52 -11.62
N LEU A 72 4.85 -10.90 -10.74
CA LEU A 72 3.42 -11.15 -10.59
C LEU A 72 2.56 -10.11 -11.34
N LEU A 73 3.18 -9.03 -11.82
CA LEU A 73 2.51 -7.92 -12.46
C LEU A 73 3.03 -7.73 -13.90
N PRO A 74 2.33 -8.30 -14.90
CA PRO A 74 2.64 -8.00 -16.31
C PRO A 74 2.47 -6.50 -16.57
N THR A 75 3.23 -5.99 -17.54
CA THR A 75 3.26 -4.59 -17.98
C THR A 75 1.83 -4.02 -18.14
N GLY A 76 1.58 -2.84 -17.56
CA GLY A 76 0.26 -2.19 -17.51
C GLY A 76 -0.59 -2.49 -16.26
N ARG A 77 -0.13 -3.33 -15.33
CA ARG A 77 -0.75 -3.52 -14.00
C ARG A 77 -0.01 -2.81 -12.84
N ASN A 78 1.14 -2.20 -13.14
CA ASN A 78 1.96 -1.48 -12.15
C ASN A 78 1.56 -0.01 -11.99
N ASP A 79 0.84 0.56 -12.94
CA ASP A 79 0.59 2.01 -13.00
C ASP A 79 -0.24 2.56 -11.82
N GLY A 80 -0.85 1.68 -11.03
CA GLY A 80 -1.61 2.03 -9.83
C GLY A 80 -0.90 1.74 -8.50
N LEU A 81 0.34 1.23 -8.52
CA LEU A 81 1.16 0.96 -7.34
C LEU A 81 2.28 2.01 -7.22
#